data_AF-A0A7S1ZCW4-F1
#
_entry.id   AF-A0A7S1ZCW4-F1
#
_cell.length_a   1.000
_cell.length_b   1.000
_cell.length_c   1.000
_cell.angle_alpha   90.00
_cell.angle_beta   90.00
_cell.angle_gamma   90.00
#
_symmetry.space_group_name_H-M   'P 1'
#
loop_
_entity.id
_entity.type
_entity.pdbx_description
1 polymer ?
#
loop_
_entity_poly.entity_id
_entity_poly.type
_entity_poly.pdbx_seq_one_letter_code
_entity_poly.pdbx_strand_id
1 'polypeptide(L)'
;MFRKQCCLAAVASCSVFLPLASSFSIAPPRSHIAGSKCPPLLAAPAESDFERPRTVVDNKVVDANVYNVALEDAVELWTASVSAERSADREANVPYLDSKSKDHFVDDVEVTVPRDGGLGMELLEIAGGRDDGYGITVVTAVTEGGNAERAGVVPGDSIATVVGAARAVSSGGLLDVEETEEAVNCECRDFDSTIAALTAFPAEVEELNLGIKRLRRWPKVKVVVEYPPSQCAEGVDNKETLELFAGENLRRALLNRGIVMEDSKAPKCDFCGGKCTVSVDVGFDLLNPMSTTEEKLMAKNPKCRLSCKSTVGYNMQEGSMRLRINLNQWSKEDRRNRLQY
;
A
#
# COMPACT_ATOMS: atom_id res chain seq x y z
N MET A 1 19.27 8.50 40.48
CA MET A 1 18.35 8.77 41.60
C MET A 1 17.11 9.48 41.04
N PHE A 2 16.12 8.71 40.59
CA PHE A 2 14.69 9.07 40.50
C PHE A 2 13.96 7.74 40.29
N ARG A 3 13.37 7.22 41.37
CA ARG A 3 12.47 6.06 41.36
C ARG A 3 11.07 6.56 41.06
N LYS A 4 10.36 5.93 40.12
CA LYS A 4 8.91 5.84 40.16
C LYS A 4 8.48 4.42 39.85
N GLN A 5 8.03 3.74 40.91
CA GLN A 5 7.12 2.61 40.88
C GLN A 5 5.82 3.02 40.18
N CYS A 6 5.33 2.17 39.28
CA CYS A 6 3.91 2.04 39.01
C CYS A 6 3.56 0.55 38.98
N CYS A 7 2.68 0.18 39.91
CA CYS A 7 1.99 -1.09 39.99
C CYS A 7 1.15 -1.31 38.73
N LEU A 8 1.22 -2.51 38.14
CA LEU A 8 0.17 -2.99 37.24
C LEU A 8 -0.49 -4.21 37.85
N ALA A 9 -1.80 -4.06 38.01
CA ALA A 9 -2.72 -5.02 38.57
C ALA A 9 -2.89 -6.22 37.63
N ALA A 10 -2.97 -7.40 38.26
CA ALA A 10 -3.32 -8.66 37.63
C ALA A 10 -4.74 -8.63 37.07
N VAL A 11 -4.90 -8.99 35.80
CA VAL A 11 -6.19 -9.37 35.21
C VAL A 11 -6.17 -10.88 35.01
N ALA A 12 -6.97 -11.57 35.80
CA ALA A 12 -7.22 -13.00 35.70
C ALA A 12 -8.14 -13.28 34.50
N SER A 13 -7.64 -13.98 33.49
CA SER A 13 -8.45 -14.54 32.41
C SER A 13 -8.83 -15.98 32.76
N CYS A 14 -10.12 -16.19 33.01
CA CYS A 14 -10.73 -17.48 33.28
C CYS A 14 -11.18 -18.09 31.95
N SER A 15 -10.44 -19.09 31.46
CA SER A 15 -10.77 -19.85 30.24
C SER A 15 -11.73 -20.99 30.59
N VAL A 16 -12.98 -20.89 30.14
CA VAL A 16 -13.93 -22.03 30.17
C VAL A 16 -14.11 -22.53 28.74
N PHE A 17 -13.52 -23.69 28.47
CA PHE A 17 -13.75 -24.52 27.30
C PHE A 17 -15.06 -25.30 27.48
N LEU A 18 -15.97 -25.21 26.52
CA LEU A 18 -16.98 -26.25 26.23
C LEU A 18 -17.25 -26.26 24.71
N PRO A 19 -17.14 -27.42 24.04
CA PRO A 19 -17.51 -27.59 22.63
C PRO A 19 -18.90 -28.24 22.54
N LEU A 20 -19.76 -27.80 21.61
CA LEU A 20 -20.86 -28.63 21.10
C LEU A 20 -21.57 -28.00 19.90
N ALA A 21 -21.66 -28.80 18.84
CA ALA A 21 -22.72 -28.84 17.82
C ALA A 21 -22.85 -27.59 16.91
N SER A 22 -23.23 -27.66 15.63
CA SER A 22 -23.82 -28.71 14.79
C SER A 22 -23.80 -28.17 13.36
N SER A 23 -23.43 -29.01 12.40
CA SER A 23 -23.46 -28.71 10.97
C SER A 23 -24.90 -28.72 10.45
N PHE A 24 -25.44 -27.55 10.13
CA PHE A 24 -26.68 -27.43 9.35
C PHE A 24 -26.33 -27.28 7.87
N SER A 25 -26.64 -28.32 7.09
CA SER A 25 -26.62 -28.29 5.64
C SER A 25 -27.92 -27.69 5.13
N ILE A 26 -27.88 -26.43 4.70
CA ILE A 26 -29.01 -25.75 4.05
C ILE A 26 -28.91 -26.01 2.54
N ALA A 27 -29.84 -26.80 2.01
CA ALA A 27 -30.02 -26.94 0.57
C ALA A 27 -30.57 -25.63 -0.04
N PRO A 28 -30.09 -25.20 -1.22
CA PRO A 28 -30.59 -23.99 -1.85
C PRO A 28 -32.04 -24.16 -2.36
N PRO A 29 -32.88 -23.13 -2.27
CA PRO A 29 -34.25 -23.18 -2.75
C PRO A 29 -34.30 -23.25 -4.28
N ARG A 30 -35.11 -24.18 -4.80
CA ARG A 30 -35.51 -24.23 -6.22
C ARG A 30 -36.40 -23.03 -6.54
N SER A 31 -35.86 -22.06 -7.27
CA SER A 31 -36.65 -20.97 -7.84
C SER A 31 -37.31 -21.41 -9.15
N HIS A 32 -38.64 -21.57 -9.12
CA HIS A 32 -39.47 -21.54 -10.33
C HIS A 32 -39.59 -20.08 -10.79
N ILE A 33 -38.94 -19.72 -11.90
CA ILE A 33 -39.17 -18.43 -12.57
C ILE A 33 -39.91 -18.69 -13.87
N ALA A 34 -41.19 -18.33 -13.87
CA ALA A 34 -42.00 -18.22 -15.06
C ALA A 34 -41.73 -16.90 -15.78
N GLY A 35 -41.42 -16.98 -17.08
CA GLY A 35 -41.80 -16.01 -18.11
C GLY A 35 -41.44 -14.54 -17.90
N SER A 36 -40.15 -14.19 -18.04
CA SER A 36 -39.74 -12.83 -18.40
C SER A 36 -38.93 -12.88 -19.70
N LYS A 37 -39.49 -12.30 -20.77
CA LYS A 37 -38.82 -12.14 -22.07
C LYS A 37 -37.90 -10.92 -22.02
N CYS A 38 -36.78 -11.02 -21.30
CA CYS A 38 -35.61 -10.21 -21.59
C CYS A 38 -34.64 -11.06 -22.42
N PRO A 39 -34.07 -10.54 -23.53
CA PRO A 39 -33.00 -11.26 -24.20
C PRO A 39 -31.84 -11.43 -23.21
N PRO A 40 -31.23 -12.63 -23.11
CA PRO A 40 -30.05 -12.82 -22.29
C PRO A 40 -28.95 -11.89 -22.83
N LEU A 41 -28.54 -10.91 -22.03
CA LEU A 41 -27.33 -10.17 -22.30
C LEU A 41 -26.19 -11.18 -22.23
N LEU A 42 -25.57 -11.41 -23.38
CA LEU A 42 -24.41 -12.28 -23.54
C LEU A 42 -23.42 -11.99 -22.40
N ALA A 43 -23.12 -13.02 -21.61
CA ALA A 43 -22.02 -12.98 -20.67
C ALA A 43 -20.77 -12.47 -21.41
N ALA A 44 -20.06 -11.53 -20.80
CA ALA A 44 -18.85 -11.00 -21.39
C ALA A 44 -17.90 -12.17 -21.73
N PRO A 45 -17.28 -12.18 -22.92
CA PRO A 45 -16.40 -13.27 -23.35
C PRO A 45 -15.25 -13.48 -22.36
N ALA A 46 -14.81 -14.74 -22.23
CA ALA A 46 -13.73 -15.16 -21.33
C ALA A 46 -12.37 -14.51 -21.63
N GLU A 47 -12.20 -13.88 -22.80
CA GLU A 47 -11.04 -13.05 -23.17
C GLU A 47 -11.15 -11.60 -22.68
N SER A 48 -11.87 -11.37 -21.59
CA SER A 48 -11.93 -10.04 -21.04
C SER A 48 -10.55 -9.68 -20.47
N ASP A 49 -10.00 -8.57 -20.95
CA ASP A 49 -8.68 -7.97 -20.65
C ASP A 49 -8.50 -7.53 -19.18
N PHE A 50 -9.19 -8.21 -18.25
CA PHE A 50 -9.25 -7.88 -16.82
C PHE A 50 -8.12 -8.48 -16.01
N GLU A 51 -7.55 -9.60 -16.45
CA GLU A 51 -6.45 -10.27 -15.74
C GLU A 51 -5.07 -9.79 -16.19
N ARG A 52 -4.99 -9.01 -17.28
CA ARG A 52 -3.73 -8.49 -17.77
C ARG A 52 -3.62 -7.02 -17.41
N PRO A 53 -2.71 -6.64 -16.50
CA PRO A 53 -2.39 -5.25 -16.26
C PRO A 53 -1.98 -4.62 -17.59
N ARG A 54 -2.77 -3.65 -18.07
CA ARG A 54 -2.31 -2.83 -19.17
C ARG A 54 -1.18 -1.96 -18.65
N THR A 55 -0.01 -2.05 -19.28
CA THR A 55 1.05 -1.07 -19.13
C THR A 55 0.59 0.23 -19.78
N VAL A 56 -0.15 1.04 -19.03
CA VAL A 56 -0.46 2.40 -19.45
C VAL A 56 0.78 3.23 -19.16
N VAL A 57 1.35 3.80 -20.23
CA VAL A 57 2.44 4.77 -20.11
C VAL A 57 1.84 6.02 -19.47
N ASP A 58 1.97 6.12 -18.15
CA ASP A 58 1.58 7.29 -17.40
C ASP A 58 2.81 8.16 -17.19
N ASN A 59 2.81 9.35 -17.80
CA ASN A 59 3.93 10.30 -17.69
C ASN A 59 3.93 11.05 -16.34
N LYS A 60 2.99 10.75 -15.44
CA LYS A 60 2.87 11.37 -14.11
C LYS A 60 3.49 10.51 -13.02
N VAL A 61 4.74 10.12 -13.21
CA VAL A 61 5.50 9.47 -12.14
C VAL A 61 5.90 10.56 -11.14
N VAL A 62 5.39 10.44 -9.91
CA VAL A 62 5.78 11.31 -8.80
C VAL A 62 7.09 10.79 -8.23
N ASP A 63 8.02 11.70 -7.94
CA ASP A 63 9.22 11.34 -7.20
C ASP A 63 8.83 10.88 -5.79
N ALA A 64 9.07 9.60 -5.50
CA ALA A 64 8.72 9.00 -4.22
C ALA A 64 9.46 9.66 -3.04
N ASN A 65 10.63 10.28 -3.30
CA ASN A 65 11.44 10.92 -2.27
C ASN A 65 10.78 12.15 -1.64
N VAL A 66 9.78 12.73 -2.31
CA VAL A 66 8.94 13.78 -1.72
C VAL A 66 8.19 13.30 -0.47
N TYR A 67 8.01 11.99 -0.32
CA TYR A 67 7.32 11.39 0.81
C TYR A 67 8.25 10.84 1.90
N ASN A 68 9.57 11.07 1.79
CA ASN A 68 10.51 10.63 2.81
C ASN A 68 10.21 11.32 4.15
N VAL A 69 10.29 10.54 5.21
CA VAL A 69 10.14 11.03 6.58
C VAL A 69 11.49 11.57 7.06
N ALA A 70 11.48 12.71 7.74
CA ALA A 70 12.69 13.26 8.35
C ALA A 70 13.23 12.30 9.44
N LEU A 71 14.54 12.33 9.69
CA LEU A 71 15.19 11.43 10.64
C LEU A 71 14.53 11.46 12.02
N GLU A 72 14.24 12.66 12.53
CA GLU A 72 13.68 12.88 13.87
C GLU A 72 12.34 12.15 14.04
N ASP A 73 11.47 12.24 13.03
CA ASP A 73 10.18 11.58 13.02
C ASP A 73 10.31 10.07 12.75
N ALA A 74 11.25 9.68 11.87
CA ALA A 74 11.47 8.29 11.50
C ALA A 74 11.89 7.44 12.72
N VAL A 75 12.77 7.97 13.58
CA VAL A 75 13.21 7.32 14.82
C VAL A 75 12.03 6.98 15.74
N GLU A 76 11.04 7.87 15.83
CA GLU A 76 9.85 7.62 16.65
C GLU A 76 8.87 6.64 15.99
N LEU A 77 8.82 6.63 14.66
CA LEU A 77 7.85 5.85 13.88
C LEU A 77 8.25 4.39 13.64
N TRP A 78 9.54 4.08 13.63
CA TRP A 78 10.01 2.70 13.45
C TRP A 78 9.53 1.75 14.56
N THR A 79 9.10 0.56 14.17
CA THR A 79 8.83 -0.57 15.07
C THR A 79 9.18 -1.88 14.38
N ALA A 80 9.33 -2.95 15.16
CA ALA A 80 9.35 -4.30 14.63
C ALA A 80 7.97 -4.95 14.82
N SER A 81 7.51 -5.70 13.83
CA SER A 81 6.30 -6.53 13.91
C SER A 81 6.65 -8.00 13.64
N VAL A 82 6.04 -8.90 14.41
CA VAL A 82 6.23 -10.36 14.27
C VAL A 82 4.89 -10.98 13.94
N SER A 83 4.81 -11.69 12.83
CA SER A 83 3.62 -12.46 12.46
C SER A 83 3.74 -13.89 12.99
N ALA A 84 2.70 -14.39 13.66
CA ALA A 84 2.65 -15.80 14.06
C ALA A 84 2.43 -16.73 12.86
N GLU A 85 1.81 -16.21 11.80
CA GLU A 85 1.48 -16.95 10.59
C GLU A 85 2.41 -16.54 9.44
N ARG A 86 2.74 -17.51 8.58
CA ARG A 86 3.50 -17.27 7.35
C ARG A 86 2.57 -16.64 6.32
N SER A 87 2.98 -15.50 5.76
CA SER A 87 2.34 -14.87 4.61
C SER A 87 3.21 -15.04 3.36
N ALA A 88 2.79 -14.48 2.23
CA ALA A 88 3.59 -14.50 1.00
C ALA A 88 4.94 -13.79 1.18
N ASP A 89 4.94 -12.71 1.97
CA ASP A 89 6.08 -11.79 2.10
C ASP A 89 6.74 -11.83 3.48
N ARG A 90 6.15 -12.57 4.44
CA ARG A 90 6.64 -12.65 5.82
C ARG A 90 6.69 -14.09 6.33
N GLU A 91 7.85 -14.49 6.84
CA GLU A 91 8.03 -15.76 7.54
C GLU A 91 7.42 -15.71 8.94
N ALA A 92 6.92 -16.85 9.39
CA ALA A 92 6.34 -16.97 10.72
C ALA A 92 7.43 -16.82 11.79
N ASN A 93 7.14 -16.01 12.81
CA ASN A 93 8.00 -15.72 13.97
C ASN A 93 9.32 -14.99 13.62
N VAL A 94 9.42 -14.39 12.43
CA VAL A 94 10.54 -13.52 12.07
C VAL A 94 10.10 -12.06 12.25
N PRO A 95 10.90 -11.21 12.93
CA PRO A 95 10.60 -9.78 13.04
C PRO A 95 10.89 -9.06 11.72
N TYR A 96 9.95 -8.20 11.32
CA TYR A 96 10.04 -7.32 10.17
C TYR A 96 9.91 -5.87 10.60
N LEU A 97 10.57 -4.97 9.89
CA LEU A 97 10.44 -3.55 10.12
C LEU A 97 9.06 -3.08 9.67
N ASP A 98 8.44 -2.24 10.50
CA ASP A 98 7.10 -1.73 10.30
C ASP A 98 6.98 -0.30 10.84
N SER A 99 5.87 0.35 10.52
CA SER A 99 5.53 1.67 11.03
C SER A 99 4.57 1.57 12.23
N LYS A 100 4.81 2.35 13.28
CA LYS A 100 3.86 2.54 14.38
C LYS A 100 2.60 3.29 13.94
N SER A 101 2.70 4.10 12.88
CA SER A 101 1.62 4.93 12.37
C SER A 101 1.02 4.36 11.09
N LYS A 102 -0.31 4.43 10.99
CA LYS A 102 -1.05 4.06 9.77
C LYS A 102 -0.92 5.08 8.64
N ASP A 103 -0.43 6.28 8.94
CA ASP A 103 -0.19 7.33 7.95
C ASP A 103 1.16 7.18 7.24
N HIS A 104 1.92 6.13 7.58
CA HIS A 104 3.24 5.85 7.02
C HIS A 104 3.34 4.39 6.60
N PHE A 105 4.25 4.11 5.68
CA PHE A 105 4.57 2.77 5.24
C PHE A 105 6.06 2.60 5.06
N VAL A 106 6.47 1.34 5.02
CA VAL A 106 7.84 0.93 4.76
C VAL A 106 7.96 0.60 3.28
N ASP A 107 8.86 1.29 2.59
CA ASP A 107 9.19 1.09 1.19
C ASP A 107 10.53 0.36 1.06
N ASP A 108 10.61 -0.55 0.10
CA ASP A 108 11.79 -1.37 -0.15
C ASP A 108 12.60 -0.75 -1.28
N VAL A 109 13.81 -0.31 -0.98
CA VAL A 109 14.69 0.40 -1.91
C VAL A 109 16.00 -0.37 -2.03
N GLU A 110 16.38 -0.71 -3.25
CA GLU A 110 17.69 -1.30 -3.53
C GLU A 110 18.66 -0.23 -4.01
N VAL A 111 19.84 -0.15 -3.39
CA VAL A 111 20.89 0.79 -3.77
C VAL A 111 22.24 0.10 -3.88
N THR A 112 23.05 0.48 -4.87
CA THR A 112 24.41 -0.03 -5.04
C THR A 112 25.41 1.00 -4.49
N VAL A 113 26.18 0.61 -3.48
CA VAL A 113 27.12 1.47 -2.77
C VAL A 113 28.56 0.98 -2.99
N PRO A 114 29.43 1.81 -3.59
CA PRO A 114 30.87 1.52 -3.66
C PRO A 114 31.52 1.45 -2.28
N ARG A 115 32.52 0.57 -2.12
CA ARG A 115 33.27 0.41 -0.86
C ARG A 115 34.60 1.18 -0.81
N ASP A 116 35.07 1.72 -1.93
CA ASP A 116 36.32 2.49 -1.96
C ASP A 116 36.23 3.73 -1.06
N GLY A 117 37.14 3.85 -0.10
CA GLY A 117 37.10 4.91 0.93
C GLY A 117 36.03 4.74 2.02
N GLY A 118 35.37 3.58 2.08
CA GLY A 118 34.29 3.28 3.04
C GLY A 118 32.89 3.61 2.50
N LEU A 119 31.85 3.19 3.23
CA LEU A 119 30.46 3.39 2.79
C LEU A 119 29.97 4.84 2.99
N GLY A 120 30.47 5.54 4.02
CA GLY A 120 30.07 6.93 4.32
C GLY A 120 28.70 7.05 4.99
N MET A 121 28.38 6.14 5.92
CA MET A 121 27.14 6.16 6.71
C MET A 121 27.45 6.15 8.21
N GLU A 122 26.66 6.87 8.98
CA GLU A 122 26.64 6.81 10.45
C GLU A 122 25.39 6.06 10.89
N LEU A 123 25.56 5.00 11.69
CA LEU A 123 24.47 4.14 12.15
C LEU A 123 24.19 4.38 13.63
N LEU A 124 22.92 4.27 14.02
CA LEU A 124 22.48 4.31 15.42
C LEU A 124 21.43 3.24 15.68
N GLU A 125 21.60 2.51 16.77
CA GLU A 125 20.57 1.64 17.30
C GLU A 125 19.56 2.45 18.11
N ILE A 126 18.31 2.48 17.63
CA ILE A 126 17.21 3.23 18.26
C ILE A 126 16.35 2.36 19.17
N ALA A 127 16.42 1.04 18.99
CA ALA A 127 15.77 0.06 19.85
C ALA A 127 16.63 -1.20 19.89
N GLY A 128 16.90 -1.71 21.10
CA GLY A 128 17.64 -2.95 21.31
C GLY A 128 18.28 -2.99 22.70
N GLY A 129 19.54 -3.40 22.81
CA GLY A 129 20.22 -3.67 24.08
C GLY A 129 19.80 -4.99 24.74
N ARG A 130 19.32 -5.93 23.94
CA ARG A 130 18.98 -7.31 24.33
C ARG A 130 20.08 -8.24 23.85
N ASP A 131 20.40 -9.29 24.62
CA ASP A 131 21.43 -10.27 24.25
C ASP A 131 20.99 -11.26 23.15
N ASP A 132 19.88 -11.01 22.46
CA ASP A 132 19.31 -11.88 21.43
C ASP A 132 19.65 -11.46 19.99
N GLY A 133 20.43 -10.40 19.81
CA GLY A 133 20.89 -9.94 18.49
C GLY A 133 19.79 -9.24 17.67
N TYR A 134 18.67 -8.89 18.31
CA TYR A 134 17.57 -8.16 17.68
C TYR A 134 17.57 -6.70 18.12
N GLY A 135 17.37 -5.82 17.14
CA GLY A 135 17.35 -4.38 17.35
C GLY A 135 16.79 -3.65 16.14
N ILE A 136 16.80 -2.33 16.18
CA ILE A 136 16.48 -1.48 15.05
C ILE A 136 17.62 -0.51 14.89
N THR A 137 18.37 -0.66 13.81
CA THR A 137 19.53 0.17 13.47
C THR A 137 19.20 1.02 12.27
N VAL A 138 19.30 2.34 12.41
CA VAL A 138 18.99 3.31 11.35
C VAL A 138 20.22 4.11 10.96
N VAL A 139 20.24 4.59 9.73
CA VAL A 139 21.19 5.58 9.23
C VAL A 139 20.82 6.93 9.82
N THR A 140 21.72 7.52 10.60
CA THR A 140 21.52 8.85 11.23
C THR A 140 22.16 9.98 10.45
N ALA A 141 23.26 9.70 9.76
CA ALA A 141 23.88 10.65 8.86
C ALA A 141 24.54 9.92 7.68
N VAL A 142 24.67 10.63 6.58
CA VAL A 142 25.48 10.22 5.43
C VAL A 142 26.57 11.27 5.23
N THR A 143 27.77 10.83 4.89
CA THR A 143 28.88 11.75 4.62
C THR A 143 28.60 12.53 3.33
N GLU A 144 28.64 13.86 3.39
CA GLU A 144 28.45 14.74 2.23
C GLU A 144 29.50 14.41 1.14
N GLY A 145 29.02 14.17 -0.07
CA GLY A 145 29.81 13.70 -1.20
C GLY A 145 30.29 12.26 -1.10
N GLY A 146 29.85 11.50 -0.08
CA GLY A 146 30.25 10.11 0.18
C GLY A 146 29.56 9.09 -0.74
N ASN A 147 29.97 7.83 -0.62
CA ASN A 147 29.43 6.74 -1.44
C ASN A 147 27.94 6.50 -1.19
N ALA A 148 27.51 6.45 0.07
CA ALA A 148 26.12 6.23 0.43
C ALA A 148 25.17 7.34 -0.05
N GLU A 149 25.57 8.61 0.10
CA GLU A 149 24.76 9.74 -0.40
C GLU A 149 24.59 9.65 -1.92
N ARG A 150 25.68 9.38 -2.67
CA ARG A 150 25.63 9.22 -4.13
C ARG A 150 24.77 8.04 -4.58
N ALA A 151 24.72 6.97 -3.78
CA ALA A 151 23.87 5.82 -4.01
C ALA A 151 22.39 6.08 -3.67
N GLY A 152 22.07 7.20 -3.02
CA GLY A 152 20.70 7.58 -2.66
C GLY A 152 20.25 7.10 -1.29
N VAL A 153 21.18 6.70 -0.40
CA VAL A 153 20.89 6.46 1.02
C VAL A 153 20.58 7.80 1.69
N VAL A 154 19.58 7.83 2.56
CA VAL A 154 19.20 9.04 3.30
C VAL A 154 19.11 8.75 4.81
N PRO A 155 19.29 9.77 5.67
CA PRO A 155 19.01 9.64 7.10
C PRO A 155 17.57 9.16 7.35
N GLY A 156 17.41 8.22 8.29
CA GLY A 156 16.14 7.56 8.63
C GLY A 156 15.97 6.17 8.00
N ASP A 157 16.79 5.83 7.00
CA ASP A 157 16.81 4.51 6.37
C ASP A 157 17.27 3.42 7.35
N SER A 158 16.76 2.20 7.17
CA SER A 158 17.25 1.01 7.87
C SER A 158 17.74 -0.02 6.85
N ILE A 159 18.87 -0.66 7.13
CA ILE A 159 19.44 -1.70 6.26
C ILE A 159 18.73 -3.03 6.58
N ALA A 160 18.17 -3.69 5.57
CA ALA A 160 17.51 -4.98 5.72
C ALA A 160 18.30 -6.14 5.10
N THR A 161 19.00 -5.89 4.00
CA THR A 161 19.81 -6.91 3.33
C THR A 161 21.08 -6.28 2.79
N VAL A 162 22.18 -7.02 2.84
CA VAL A 162 23.45 -6.66 2.20
C VAL A 162 23.78 -7.79 1.23
N VAL A 163 23.98 -7.46 -0.04
CA VAL A 163 24.36 -8.41 -1.08
C VAL A 163 25.70 -7.98 -1.68
N GLY A 164 26.66 -8.88 -1.67
CA GLY A 164 27.96 -8.68 -2.30
C GLY A 164 28.08 -9.55 -3.55
N ALA A 165 28.40 -8.93 -4.68
CA ALA A 165 28.75 -9.67 -5.89
C ALA A 165 30.25 -9.97 -5.84
N ALA A 166 30.61 -11.20 -5.47
CA ALA A 166 31.98 -11.67 -5.59
C ALA A 166 32.19 -12.33 -6.95
N ARG A 167 33.14 -11.82 -7.74
CA ARG A 167 33.64 -12.54 -8.92
C ARG A 167 34.49 -13.71 -8.47
N ALA A 168 33.88 -14.88 -8.32
CA ALA A 168 34.61 -16.10 -8.10
C ALA A 168 35.37 -16.47 -9.39
N VAL A 169 36.69 -16.30 -9.39
CA VAL A 169 37.53 -16.85 -10.46
C VAL A 169 37.68 -18.34 -10.19
N SER A 170 36.84 -19.15 -10.83
CA SER A 170 36.95 -20.61 -10.82
C SER A 170 38.31 -21.02 -11.38
N SER A 171 39.17 -21.56 -10.51
CA SER A 171 40.55 -21.97 -10.82
C SER A 171 40.64 -23.29 -11.61
N GLY A 172 39.63 -23.60 -12.43
CA GLY A 172 39.54 -24.80 -13.25
C GLY A 172 39.13 -24.40 -14.65
N GLY A 173 40.07 -24.46 -15.59
CA GLY A 173 39.90 -23.94 -16.95
C GLY A 173 38.64 -24.42 -17.66
N LEU A 174 37.60 -23.60 -17.64
CA LEU A 174 36.58 -23.38 -18.67
C LEU A 174 35.86 -22.08 -18.26
N LEU A 175 35.62 -21.20 -19.23
CA LEU A 175 35.06 -19.85 -19.05
C LEU A 175 33.57 -19.89 -18.66
N ASP A 176 33.25 -20.26 -17.42
CA ASP A 176 31.96 -19.93 -16.78
C ASP A 176 32.27 -19.20 -15.47
N VAL A 177 32.08 -17.88 -15.50
CA VAL A 177 32.10 -17.01 -14.32
C VAL A 177 30.72 -17.16 -13.67
N GLU A 178 30.58 -18.04 -12.70
CA GLU A 178 29.40 -18.05 -11.84
C GLU A 178 29.56 -16.95 -10.79
N GLU A 179 28.87 -15.83 -10.99
CA GLU A 179 28.69 -14.81 -9.95
C GLU A 179 27.87 -15.43 -8.82
N THR A 180 28.53 -15.71 -7.70
CA THR A 180 27.85 -16.21 -6.51
C THR A 180 27.45 -15.00 -5.68
N GLU A 181 26.16 -14.65 -5.70
CA GLU A 181 25.62 -13.58 -4.87
C GLU A 181 25.43 -14.10 -3.44
N GLU A 182 26.25 -13.61 -2.52
CA GLU A 182 26.06 -13.86 -1.09
C GLU A 182 25.16 -12.77 -0.52
N ALA A 183 23.99 -13.15 -0.01
CA ALA A 183 23.04 -12.23 0.63
C ALA A 183 23.00 -12.45 2.14
N VAL A 184 23.27 -11.39 2.90
CA VAL A 184 23.20 -11.38 4.36
C VAL A 184 22.01 -10.53 4.79
N ASN A 185 21.02 -11.17 5.41
CA ASN A 185 19.86 -10.47 5.98
C ASN A 185 20.22 -9.84 7.32
N CYS A 186 19.97 -8.54 7.44
CA CYS A 186 20.20 -7.74 8.65
C CYS A 186 18.97 -6.92 9.08
N GLU A 187 17.78 -7.24 8.55
CA GLU A 187 16.53 -6.64 9.01
C GLU A 187 16.29 -6.93 10.49
N CYS A 188 15.83 -5.91 11.24
CA CYS A 188 15.60 -5.98 12.68
C CYS A 188 16.80 -6.48 13.50
N ARG A 189 18.03 -6.12 13.08
CA ARG A 189 19.26 -6.43 13.82
C ARG A 189 19.78 -5.24 14.62
N ASP A 190 20.45 -5.56 15.72
CA ASP A 190 21.17 -4.59 16.55
C ASP A 190 22.39 -4.02 15.81
N PHE A 191 23.02 -2.99 16.40
CA PHE A 191 24.12 -2.29 15.76
C PHE A 191 25.26 -3.25 15.39
N ASP A 192 25.69 -4.08 16.34
CA ASP A 192 26.83 -4.97 16.16
C ASP A 192 26.57 -6.01 15.07
N SER A 193 25.37 -6.58 15.02
CA SER A 193 24.98 -7.54 13.98
C SER A 193 24.85 -6.89 12.61
N THR A 194 24.36 -5.65 12.52
CA THR A 194 24.33 -4.89 11.26
C THR A 194 25.75 -4.58 10.77
N ILE A 195 26.66 -4.18 11.66
CA ILE A 195 28.07 -3.98 11.30
C ILE A 195 28.74 -5.29 10.87
N ALA A 196 28.44 -6.40 11.57
CA ALA A 196 28.92 -7.72 11.18
C ALA A 196 28.44 -8.10 9.77
N ALA A 197 27.18 -7.83 9.43
CA ALA A 197 26.65 -8.08 8.08
C ALA A 197 27.37 -7.23 7.01
N LEU A 198 27.62 -5.95 7.28
CA LEU A 198 28.33 -5.06 6.36
C LEU A 198 29.81 -5.43 6.17
N THR A 199 30.43 -6.05 7.18
CA THR A 199 31.84 -6.44 7.17
C THR A 199 32.09 -7.90 6.82
N ALA A 200 31.03 -8.69 6.65
CA ALA A 200 31.12 -10.11 6.26
C ALA A 200 31.76 -10.31 4.87
N PHE A 201 31.66 -9.31 4.00
CA PHE A 201 32.12 -9.40 2.61
C PHE A 201 33.63 -9.14 2.48
N PRO A 202 34.34 -9.97 1.71
CA PRO A 202 35.79 -9.89 1.57
C PRO A 202 36.19 -8.61 0.80
N ALA A 203 37.45 -8.19 0.92
CA ALA A 203 37.90 -6.88 0.43
C ALA A 203 37.87 -6.75 -1.11
N GLU A 204 37.81 -7.87 -1.83
CA GLU A 204 37.74 -7.96 -3.29
C GLU A 204 36.37 -7.54 -3.86
N VAL A 205 35.32 -7.52 -3.02
CA VAL A 205 34.01 -7.01 -3.42
C VAL A 205 34.07 -5.49 -3.42
N GLU A 206 33.99 -4.86 -4.60
CA GLU A 206 34.11 -3.40 -4.78
C GLU A 206 32.82 -2.64 -4.45
N GLU A 207 31.66 -3.28 -4.63
CA GLU A 207 30.33 -2.67 -4.47
C GLU A 207 29.42 -3.60 -3.65
N LEU A 208 28.54 -3.00 -2.84
CA LEU A 208 27.50 -3.71 -2.09
C LEU A 208 26.13 -3.24 -2.58
N ASN A 209 25.23 -4.18 -2.84
CA ASN A 209 23.82 -3.91 -3.04
C ASN A 209 23.13 -3.96 -1.68
N LEU A 210 22.65 -2.81 -1.21
CA LEU A 210 21.92 -2.69 0.05
C LEU A 210 20.42 -2.72 -0.24
N GLY A 211 19.72 -3.67 0.37
CA GLY A 211 18.27 -3.64 0.51
C GLY A 211 17.92 -2.76 1.71
N ILE A 212 17.34 -1.60 1.45
CA ILE A 212 16.99 -0.58 2.42
C ILE A 212 15.49 -0.56 2.64
N LYS A 213 15.09 -0.46 3.91
CA LYS A 213 13.73 -0.14 4.33
C LYS A 213 13.65 1.35 4.62
N ARG A 214 12.83 2.07 3.85
CA ARG A 214 12.63 3.51 3.98
C ARG A 214 11.23 3.82 4.47
N LEU A 215 11.12 4.59 5.56
CA LEU A 215 9.83 5.11 5.99
C LEU A 215 9.38 6.24 5.07
N ARG A 216 8.16 6.11 4.53
CA ARG A 216 7.52 7.15 3.75
C ARG A 216 6.13 7.46 4.29
N ARG A 217 5.72 8.72 4.16
CA ARG A 217 4.35 9.13 4.43
C ARG A 217 3.42 8.60 3.34
N TRP A 218 2.27 8.08 3.75
CA TRP A 218 1.24 7.67 2.81
C TRP A 218 0.61 8.91 2.15
N PRO A 219 0.64 9.01 0.80
CA PRO A 219 0.05 10.16 0.10
C PRO A 219 -1.46 10.22 0.29
N LYS A 220 -2.00 11.42 0.50
CA LYS A 220 -3.44 11.62 0.74
C LYS A 220 -4.09 12.39 -0.40
N VAL A 221 -5.28 11.93 -0.80
CA VAL A 221 -6.14 12.61 -1.77
C VAL A 221 -7.37 13.13 -1.05
N LYS A 222 -7.60 14.44 -1.13
CA LYS A 222 -8.78 15.09 -0.58
C LYS A 222 -9.94 14.93 -1.55
N VAL A 223 -10.96 14.17 -1.16
CA VAL A 223 -12.10 13.84 -2.00
C VAL A 223 -13.35 14.54 -1.50
N VAL A 224 -13.91 15.43 -2.32
CA VAL A 224 -15.22 16.03 -2.07
C VAL A 224 -16.28 15.21 -2.80
N VAL A 225 -17.16 14.58 -2.02
CA VAL A 225 -18.24 13.74 -2.51
C VAL A 225 -19.55 14.51 -2.47
N GLU A 226 -20.27 14.55 -3.58
CA GLU A 226 -21.60 15.17 -3.68
C GLU A 226 -22.71 14.12 -3.74
N TYR A 227 -23.73 14.30 -2.89
CA TYR A 227 -24.92 13.46 -2.78
C TYR A 227 -26.19 14.16 -3.25
N PRO A 228 -27.22 13.39 -3.63
CA PRO A 228 -28.55 13.96 -3.81
C PRO A 228 -29.02 14.64 -2.53
N PRO A 229 -29.52 15.89 -2.60
CA PRO A 229 -30.02 16.60 -1.42
C PRO A 229 -31.11 15.85 -0.65
N SER A 230 -31.85 14.97 -1.32
CA SER A 230 -32.91 14.13 -0.71
C SER A 230 -32.42 13.10 0.29
N GLN A 231 -31.11 12.81 0.33
CA GLN A 231 -30.51 11.94 1.36
C GLN A 231 -29.90 12.71 2.53
N CYS A 232 -29.81 14.04 2.41
CA CYS A 232 -29.27 14.90 3.45
C CYS A 232 -30.42 15.33 4.38
N ALA A 233 -30.13 15.45 5.67
CA ALA A 233 -31.05 16.07 6.61
C ALA A 233 -31.25 17.56 6.26
N GLU A 234 -32.41 18.12 6.57
CA GLU A 234 -32.69 19.54 6.33
C GLU A 234 -31.62 20.43 7.00
N GLY A 235 -31.02 21.32 6.21
CA GLY A 235 -29.98 22.24 6.68
C GLY A 235 -28.54 21.68 6.67
N VAL A 236 -28.33 20.44 6.22
CA VAL A 236 -26.99 19.86 6.05
C VAL A 236 -26.55 19.97 4.59
N ASP A 237 -25.30 20.39 4.37
CA ASP A 237 -24.72 20.46 3.02
C ASP A 237 -24.70 19.08 2.36
N ASN A 238 -24.96 19.06 1.05
CA ASN A 238 -24.95 17.83 0.26
C ASN A 238 -23.55 17.37 -0.16
N LYS A 239 -22.52 17.93 0.48
CA LYS A 239 -21.11 17.67 0.19
C LYS A 239 -20.41 17.16 1.43
N GLU A 240 -19.67 16.08 1.25
CA GLU A 240 -18.84 15.51 2.30
C GLU A 240 -17.39 15.49 1.84
N THR A 241 -16.49 15.93 2.71
CA THR A 241 -15.06 15.93 2.41
C THR A 241 -14.40 14.78 3.13
N LEU A 242 -13.75 13.90 2.37
CA LEU A 242 -13.06 12.72 2.85
C LEU A 242 -11.57 12.82 2.51
N GLU A 243 -10.74 12.21 3.33
CA GLU A 243 -9.34 11.95 3.02
C GLU A 243 -9.17 10.48 2.70
N LEU A 244 -8.71 10.20 1.48
CA LEU A 244 -8.42 8.86 1.01
C LEU A 244 -6.90 8.68 0.85
N PHE A 245 -6.39 7.51 1.19
CA PHE A 245 -5.01 7.16 0.95
C PHE A 245 -4.80 6.75 -0.51
N ALA A 246 -3.65 7.11 -1.09
CA ALA A 246 -3.25 6.61 -2.40
C ALA A 246 -3.23 5.07 -2.42
N GLY A 247 -3.67 4.44 -3.50
CA GLY A 247 -3.81 2.98 -3.57
C GLY A 247 -5.12 2.44 -3.00
N GLU A 248 -5.96 3.24 -2.31
CA GLU A 248 -7.27 2.76 -1.86
C GLU A 248 -8.23 2.52 -3.05
N ASN A 249 -8.97 1.41 -2.99
CA ASN A 249 -10.11 1.18 -3.88
C ASN A 249 -11.23 2.19 -3.55
N LEU A 250 -11.61 3.02 -4.52
CA LEU A 250 -12.52 4.14 -4.33
C LEU A 250 -13.86 3.70 -3.71
N ARG A 251 -14.50 2.65 -4.24
CA ARG A 251 -15.79 2.18 -3.69
C ARG A 251 -15.66 1.72 -2.24
N ARG A 252 -14.66 0.89 -1.95
CA ARG A 252 -14.44 0.37 -0.59
C ARG A 252 -14.15 1.51 0.39
N ALA A 253 -13.31 2.46 -0.04
CA ALA A 253 -12.93 3.61 0.77
C ALA A 253 -14.13 4.52 1.10
N LEU A 254 -15.02 4.74 0.12
CA LEU A 254 -16.29 5.46 0.31
C LEU A 254 -17.19 4.71 1.31
N LEU A 255 -17.49 3.43 1.05
CA LEU A 255 -18.38 2.65 1.92
C LEU A 255 -17.87 2.56 3.37
N ASN A 256 -16.55 2.37 3.55
CA ASN A 256 -15.92 2.33 4.88
C ASN A 256 -16.05 3.67 5.64
N ARG A 257 -16.20 4.79 4.91
CA ARG A 257 -16.41 6.12 5.48
C ARG A 257 -17.90 6.48 5.61
N GLY A 258 -18.80 5.52 5.41
CA GLY A 258 -20.25 5.70 5.60
C GLY A 258 -20.99 6.25 4.37
N ILE A 259 -20.32 6.35 3.23
CA ILE A 259 -20.90 6.88 2.00
C ILE A 259 -21.92 5.91 1.43
N VAL A 260 -23.19 6.32 1.40
CA VAL A 260 -24.29 5.50 0.87
C VAL A 260 -24.31 5.57 -0.65
N MET A 261 -24.02 4.43 -1.30
CA MET A 261 -24.04 4.31 -2.76
C MET A 261 -25.22 3.49 -3.30
N GLU A 262 -26.03 2.89 -2.42
CA GLU A 262 -27.08 1.97 -2.83
C GLU A 262 -28.35 2.68 -3.33
N ASP A 263 -28.96 2.10 -4.37
CA ASP A 263 -30.19 2.58 -4.97
C ASP A 263 -30.97 1.38 -5.49
N SER A 264 -32.10 1.06 -4.84
CA SER A 264 -32.90 -0.13 -5.13
C SER A 264 -33.44 -0.17 -6.57
N LYS A 265 -33.54 0.99 -7.24
CA LYS A 265 -34.07 1.11 -8.60
C LYS A 265 -33.00 1.14 -9.67
N ALA A 266 -31.73 1.24 -9.29
CA ALA A 266 -30.64 1.32 -10.26
C ALA A 266 -30.20 -0.07 -10.72
N PRO A 267 -29.77 -0.21 -11.99
CA PRO A 267 -29.13 -1.44 -12.44
C PRO A 267 -27.88 -1.69 -11.59
N LYS A 268 -27.72 -2.95 -11.18
CA LYS A 268 -26.54 -3.41 -10.44
C LYS A 268 -25.36 -3.50 -11.41
N CYS A 269 -24.17 -3.22 -10.90
CA CYS A 269 -22.94 -3.43 -11.65
C CYS A 269 -22.63 -4.92 -11.71
N ASP A 270 -22.32 -5.44 -12.89
CA ASP A 270 -21.97 -6.85 -13.10
C ASP A 270 -20.70 -7.28 -12.34
N PHE A 271 -19.83 -6.34 -11.96
CA PHE A 271 -18.57 -6.65 -11.26
C PHE A 271 -18.72 -6.79 -9.75
N CYS A 272 -19.43 -5.87 -9.10
CA CYS A 272 -19.52 -5.82 -7.64
C CYS A 272 -20.93 -6.12 -7.12
N GLY A 273 -21.89 -6.45 -8.00
CA GLY A 273 -23.29 -6.75 -7.65
C GLY A 273 -24.08 -5.56 -7.08
N GLY A 274 -23.48 -4.36 -7.05
CA GLY A 274 -24.05 -3.16 -6.43
C GLY A 274 -23.88 -1.94 -7.32
N LYS A 275 -24.34 -0.78 -6.85
CA LYS A 275 -24.15 0.47 -7.56
C LYS A 275 -22.76 1.04 -7.27
N CYS A 276 -22.02 1.36 -8.33
CA CYS A 276 -20.64 1.83 -8.22
C CYS A 276 -20.28 2.91 -9.25
N THR A 277 -21.23 3.36 -10.08
CA THR A 277 -20.96 4.41 -11.05
C THR A 277 -20.90 5.76 -10.33
N VAL A 278 -19.78 6.45 -10.48
CA VAL A 278 -19.55 7.81 -9.97
C VAL A 278 -19.22 8.73 -11.14
N SER A 279 -19.58 10.00 -11.02
CA SER A 279 -19.12 11.04 -11.94
C SER A 279 -17.94 11.76 -11.30
N VAL A 280 -16.87 11.99 -12.05
CA VAL A 280 -15.69 12.70 -11.57
C VAL A 280 -15.62 14.03 -12.30
N ASP A 281 -15.73 15.12 -11.55
CA ASP A 281 -15.74 16.47 -12.10
C ASP A 281 -14.34 17.07 -12.11
N VAL A 282 -13.52 16.75 -11.11
CA VAL A 282 -12.13 17.21 -10.94
C VAL A 282 -11.29 16.07 -10.41
N GLY A 283 -10.02 15.97 -10.85
CA GLY A 283 -9.07 14.95 -10.36
C GLY A 283 -9.26 13.58 -11.01
N PHE A 284 -9.71 13.54 -12.26
CA PHE A 284 -9.87 12.29 -13.01
C PHE A 284 -8.54 11.56 -13.21
N ASP A 285 -7.46 12.32 -13.35
CA ASP A 285 -6.08 11.89 -13.49
C ASP A 285 -5.48 11.31 -12.21
N LEU A 286 -6.09 11.56 -11.05
CA LEU A 286 -5.69 10.94 -9.78
C LEU A 286 -6.20 9.50 -9.65
N LEU A 287 -7.02 9.03 -10.61
CA LEU A 287 -7.50 7.66 -10.66
C LEU A 287 -6.65 6.83 -11.61
N ASN A 288 -6.55 5.53 -11.35
CA ASN A 288 -5.96 4.59 -12.29
C ASN A 288 -6.66 4.67 -13.67
N PRO A 289 -5.97 4.34 -14.76
CA PRO A 289 -6.58 4.32 -16.09
C PRO A 289 -7.77 3.35 -16.16
N MET A 290 -8.72 3.66 -17.05
CA MET A 290 -9.87 2.79 -17.28
C MET A 290 -9.41 1.47 -17.93
N SER A 291 -10.08 0.37 -17.60
CA SER A 291 -9.95 -0.87 -18.38
C SER A 291 -10.72 -0.77 -19.70
N THR A 292 -10.37 -1.56 -20.71
CA THR A 292 -11.05 -1.56 -22.03
C THR A 292 -12.57 -1.74 -21.93
N THR A 293 -13.01 -2.59 -21.02
CA THR A 293 -14.44 -2.82 -20.79
C THR A 293 -15.09 -1.63 -20.08
N GLU A 294 -14.39 -1.00 -19.13
CA GLU A 294 -14.87 0.24 -18.50
C GLU A 294 -15.00 1.37 -19.52
N GLU A 295 -14.00 1.55 -20.40
CA GLU A 295 -14.02 2.54 -21.48
C GLU A 295 -15.22 2.33 -22.41
N LYS A 296 -15.48 1.09 -22.84
CA LYS A 296 -16.63 0.76 -23.68
C LYS A 296 -17.96 1.03 -22.97
N LEU A 297 -18.05 0.71 -21.67
CA LEU A 297 -19.25 0.93 -20.88
C LEU A 297 -19.51 2.42 -20.62
N MET A 298 -18.45 3.20 -20.43
CA MET A 298 -18.49 4.63 -20.15
C MET A 298 -18.36 5.51 -21.41
N ALA A 299 -18.34 4.92 -22.61
CA ALA A 299 -18.20 5.66 -23.87
C ALA A 299 -19.25 6.78 -24.06
N LYS A 300 -20.46 6.59 -23.53
CA LYS A 300 -21.53 7.60 -23.56
C LYS A 300 -21.40 8.67 -22.47
N ASN A 301 -20.63 8.40 -21.42
CA ASN A 301 -20.44 9.28 -20.26
C ASN A 301 -18.97 9.25 -19.82
N PRO A 302 -18.05 9.91 -20.55
CA PRO A 302 -16.61 9.79 -20.31
C PRO A 302 -16.16 10.36 -18.95
N LYS A 303 -16.94 11.27 -18.35
CA LYS A 303 -16.71 11.78 -16.98
C LYS A 303 -17.07 10.74 -15.89
N CYS A 304 -17.66 9.59 -16.25
CA CYS A 304 -18.07 8.57 -15.29
C CYS A 304 -17.00 7.48 -15.13
N ARG A 305 -16.90 6.95 -13.91
CA ARG A 305 -16.03 5.84 -13.53
C ARG A 305 -16.79 4.77 -12.78
N LEU A 306 -16.30 3.54 -12.84
CA LEU A 306 -16.72 2.46 -11.96
C LEU A 306 -15.85 2.48 -10.70
N SER A 307 -16.34 3.08 -9.62
CA SER A 307 -15.61 3.19 -8.35
C SER A 307 -15.11 1.85 -7.78
N CYS A 308 -15.74 0.72 -8.13
CA CYS A 308 -15.27 -0.61 -7.71
C CYS A 308 -14.00 -1.06 -8.44
N LYS A 309 -13.68 -0.46 -9.58
CA LYS A 309 -12.48 -0.68 -10.39
C LYS A 309 -11.50 0.49 -10.36
N SER A 310 -11.87 1.57 -9.67
CA SER A 310 -11.03 2.75 -9.52
C SER A 310 -10.17 2.67 -8.26
N THR A 311 -8.89 2.97 -8.42
CA THR A 311 -7.91 3.17 -7.34
C THR A 311 -7.56 4.65 -7.28
N VAL A 312 -7.58 5.23 -6.09
CA VAL A 312 -7.34 6.67 -5.85
C VAL A 312 -5.85 6.91 -5.66
N GLY A 313 -5.34 8.06 -6.08
CA GLY A 313 -3.92 8.43 -5.95
C GLY A 313 -3.01 7.46 -6.70
N TYR A 314 -3.39 7.08 -7.93
CA TYR A 314 -2.59 6.18 -8.77
C TYR A 314 -1.16 6.74 -8.94
N ASN A 315 -0.15 5.87 -8.87
CA ASN A 315 1.26 6.25 -8.81
C ASN A 315 1.62 7.19 -7.64
N MET A 316 1.01 6.98 -6.47
CA MET A 316 1.32 7.74 -5.25
C MET A 316 1.07 9.25 -5.39
N GLN A 317 0.10 9.65 -6.22
CA GLN A 317 -0.25 11.05 -6.45
C GLN A 317 -1.12 11.62 -5.33
N GLU A 318 -0.77 12.82 -4.87
CA GLU A 318 -1.63 13.66 -4.02
C GLU A 318 -2.48 14.60 -4.86
N GLY A 319 -3.57 15.08 -4.26
CA GLY A 319 -4.36 16.13 -4.88
C GLY A 319 -5.76 16.23 -4.32
N SER A 320 -6.59 16.97 -5.05
CA SER A 320 -8.01 17.11 -4.74
C SER A 320 -8.86 16.53 -5.85
N MET A 321 -9.81 15.67 -5.49
CA MET A 321 -10.79 15.10 -6.40
C MET A 321 -12.19 15.57 -6.00
N ARG A 322 -13.04 15.83 -6.98
CA ARG A 322 -14.47 16.06 -6.76
C ARG A 322 -15.26 15.01 -7.51
N LEU A 323 -16.10 14.28 -6.78
CA LEU A 323 -16.94 13.23 -7.34
C LEU A 323 -18.39 13.39 -6.91
N ARG A 324 -19.27 12.89 -7.74
CA ARG A 324 -20.71 12.87 -7.51
C ARG A 324 -21.22 11.43 -7.61
N ILE A 325 -21.96 10.98 -6.62
CA ILE A 325 -22.56 9.64 -6.64
C ILE A 325 -23.77 9.66 -7.57
N ASN A 326 -23.79 8.81 -8.61
CA ASN A 326 -24.84 8.86 -9.64
C ASN A 326 -26.14 8.16 -9.20
N LEU A 327 -26.82 8.68 -8.18
CA LEU A 327 -28.06 8.08 -7.68
C LEU A 327 -29.32 8.49 -8.47
N ASN A 328 -30.37 7.67 -8.50
CA ASN A 328 -31.60 8.04 -9.21
C ASN A 328 -32.37 9.17 -8.52
N GLN A 329 -32.12 9.43 -7.23
CA GLN A 329 -32.80 10.46 -6.44
C GLN A 329 -32.38 11.90 -6.79
N TRP A 330 -31.43 12.11 -7.71
CA TRP A 330 -31.13 13.44 -8.25
C TRP A 330 -32.30 13.99 -9.06
N SER A 331 -32.69 15.24 -8.78
CA SER A 331 -33.78 15.92 -9.49
C SER A 331 -33.40 16.17 -10.97
N LYS A 332 -34.42 16.42 -11.82
CA LYS A 332 -34.16 16.76 -13.22
C LYS A 332 -33.37 18.07 -13.37
N GLU A 333 -33.54 19.00 -12.44
CA GLU A 333 -32.82 20.28 -12.41
C GLU A 333 -31.34 20.07 -12.05
N ASP A 334 -31.05 19.25 -11.04
CA ASP A 334 -29.67 18.90 -10.65
C ASP A 334 -28.90 18.16 -11.75
N ARG A 335 -29.62 17.43 -12.60
CA ARG A 335 -29.05 16.75 -13.77
C ARG A 335 -28.82 17.73 -14.92
N ARG A 336 -29.65 18.77 -15.05
CA ARG A 336 -29.51 19.80 -16.10
C ARG A 336 -28.36 20.75 -15.82
N ASN A 337 -28.19 21.16 -14.55
CA ASN A 337 -27.10 22.04 -14.12
C ASN A 337 -25.71 21.40 -14.34
N ARG A 338 -25.65 20.06 -14.52
CA ARG A 338 -24.43 19.33 -14.85
C ARG A 338 -23.88 19.61 -16.24
N LEU A 339 -24.74 19.91 -17.21
CA LEU A 339 -24.33 20.07 -18.62
C LEU A 339 -23.70 21.44 -18.92
N GLN A 340 -23.64 22.34 -17.94
CA GLN A 340 -23.11 23.69 -18.09
C GLN A 340 -21.62 23.81 -17.69
N TYR A 341 -20.98 22.71 -17.26
CA TYR A 341 -19.55 22.60 -16.90
C TYR A 341 -18.92 21.34 -17.51
#